data_AF-A0A4D6KA74-F1
#
_entry.id   AF-A0A4D6KA74-F1
#
_cell.length_a   1.000
_cell.length_b   1.000
_cell.length_c   1.000
_cell.angle_alpha   90.00
_cell.angle_beta   90.00
_cell.angle_gamma   90.00
#
_symmetry.space_group_name_H-M   'P 1'
#
loop_
_entity.id
_entity.type
_entity.pdbx_description
1 polymer ?
#
loop_
_entity_poly.entity_id
_entity_poly.type
_entity_poly.pdbx_seq_one_letter_code
_entity_poly.pdbx_strand_id
1 'polypeptide(L)' 'MPAKSGASHSTGYLVSVVVSGLLIEHILAFAPSFRRVSRIAGELLTAYTNVPISEEAAGMLLVTAVLVGVWGVGYHLYRH' A
#
# COMPACT_ATOMS: atom_id res chain seq x y z
N MET A 1 -19.78 -21.71 -12.95
CA MET A 1 -18.65 -20.76 -12.77
C MET A 1 -17.36 -21.56 -12.82
N PRO A 2 -16.48 -21.38 -13.83
CA PRO A 2 -15.41 -22.33 -14.04
C PRO A 2 -14.33 -22.18 -12.95
N ALA A 3 -14.05 -23.30 -12.26
CA ALA A 3 -13.04 -23.42 -11.21
C ALA A 3 -11.62 -22.98 -11.63
N LYS A 4 -11.36 -22.91 -12.95
CA LYS A 4 -10.08 -22.43 -13.51
C LYS A 4 -9.83 -20.94 -13.28
N SER A 5 -10.86 -20.08 -13.22
CA SER A 5 -10.62 -18.63 -13.04
C SER A 5 -10.32 -18.25 -11.58
N GLY A 6 -10.85 -19.02 -10.61
CA GLY A 6 -10.67 -18.74 -9.19
C GLY A 6 -9.23 -18.98 -8.71
N ALA A 7 -8.59 -20.05 -9.16
CA ALA A 7 -7.20 -20.37 -8.82
C ALA A 7 -6.20 -19.36 -9.43
N SER A 8 -6.45 -18.91 -10.67
CA SER A 8 -5.64 -17.86 -11.30
C SER A 8 -5.80 -16.51 -10.58
N HIS A 9 -7.02 -16.18 -10.15
CA HIS A 9 -7.27 -14.97 -9.36
C HIS A 9 -6.57 -15.00 -8.00
N SER A 10 -6.73 -16.10 -7.24
CA SER A 10 -6.11 -16.21 -5.91
C SER A 10 -4.59 -16.19 -6.00
N THR A 11 -4.01 -16.87 -7.00
CA THR A 11 -2.56 -16.84 -7.24
C THR A 11 -2.08 -15.44 -7.62
N GLY A 12 -2.84 -14.72 -8.46
CA GLY A 12 -2.55 -13.32 -8.81
C GLY A 12 -2.54 -12.40 -7.58
N TYR A 13 -3.50 -12.57 -6.66
CA TYR A 13 -3.51 -11.84 -5.39
C TYR A 13 -2.30 -12.17 -4.53
N LEU A 14 -1.95 -13.46 -4.42
CA LEU A 14 -0.82 -13.91 -3.61
C LEU A 14 0.51 -13.33 -4.12
N VAL A 15 0.73 -13.40 -5.44
CA VAL A 15 1.89 -12.77 -6.09
C VAL A 15 1.90 -11.26 -5.86
N SER A 16 0.75 -10.60 -5.98
CA SER A 16 0.65 -9.15 -5.75
C SER A 16 1.01 -8.76 -4.32
N VAL A 17 0.59 -9.55 -3.32
CA VAL A 17 0.96 -9.32 -1.91
C VAL A 17 2.46 -9.48 -1.71
N VAL A 18 3.07 -10.54 -2.28
CA VAL A 18 4.51 -10.79 -2.18
C VAL A 18 5.32 -9.67 -2.84
N VAL A 19 4.97 -9.31 -4.07
CA VAL A 19 5.64 -8.22 -4.81
C VAL A 19 5.49 -6.89 -4.08
N SER A 20 4.32 -6.61 -3.51
CA SER A 20 4.11 -5.40 -2.70
C SER A 20 5.00 -5.37 -1.46
N GLY A 21 5.15 -6.49 -0.76
CA GLY A 21 6.06 -6.59 0.38
C GLY A 21 7.52 -6.30 0.00
N LEU A 22 7.99 -6.91 -1.09
CA LEU A 22 9.35 -6.68 -1.60
C LEU A 22 9.57 -5.24 -2.07
N LEU A 23 8.57 -4.64 -2.72
CA LEU A 23 8.62 -3.26 -3.17
C LEU A 23 8.72 -2.29 -1.97
N ILE A 24 7.94 -2.54 -0.92
CA ILE A 24 7.97 -1.73 0.31
C ILE A 24 9.32 -1.85 1.01
N GLU A 25 9.85 -3.06 1.15
CA GLU A 25 11.17 -3.29 1.73
C GLU A 25 12.25 -2.54 0.92
N HIS A 26 12.19 -2.61 -0.41
CA HIS A 26 13.11 -1.88 -1.30
C HIS A 26 12.98 -0.36 -1.16
N ILE A 27 11.76 0.17 -1.12
CA ILE A 27 11.53 1.60 -0.90
C ILE A 27 12.09 2.02 0.47
N LEU A 28 11.85 1.25 1.53
CA LEU A 28 12.35 1.57 2.86
C LEU A 28 13.88 1.48 2.96
N ALA A 29 14.51 0.58 2.20
CA ALA A 29 15.96 0.44 2.15
C ALA A 29 16.65 1.60 1.41
N PHE A 30 16.05 2.09 0.31
CA PHE A 30 16.69 3.06 -0.59
C PHE A 30 16.14 4.49 -0.49
N ALA A 31 15.00 4.70 0.17
CA ALA A 31 14.40 6.01 0.40
C ALA A 31 14.27 6.31 1.90
N PRO A 32 15.34 6.81 2.57
CA PRO A 32 15.28 7.14 4.00
C PRO A 32 14.28 8.26 4.33
N SER A 33 13.95 9.11 3.36
CA SER A 33 12.84 10.07 3.46
C SER A 33 11.49 9.37 3.62
N PHE A 34 11.30 8.21 2.99
CA PHE A 34 10.06 7.44 3.08
C PHE A 34 9.83 6.92 4.50
N ARG A 35 10.86 6.40 5.18
CA ARG A 35 10.79 6.04 6.60
C ARG A 35 10.33 7.20 7.47
N ARG A 36 10.92 8.38 7.28
CA ARG A 36 10.53 9.58 8.04
C ARG A 36 9.06 9.95 7.80
N VAL A 37 8.59 9.88 6.56
CA VAL A 37 7.20 10.18 6.20
C VAL A 37 6.24 9.12 6.77
N SER A 38 6.58 7.84 6.67
CA SER A 38 5.80 6.74 7.24
C SER A 38 5.66 6.85 8.75
N ARG A 39 6.74 7.23 9.45
CA ARG A 39 6.70 7.48 10.89
C ARG A 39 5.77 8.64 11.25
N ILE A 40 5.87 9.78 10.55
CA ILE A 40 4.98 10.94 10.77
C ILE A 40 3.52 10.55 10.50
N ALA A 41 3.27 9.80 9.41
CA ALA A 41 1.93 9.32 9.10
C ALA A 41 1.39 8.38 10.20
N GLY A 42 2.24 7.48 10.72
CA GLY A 42 1.91 6.59 11.83
C GLY A 42 1.58 7.35 13.11
N GLU A 43 2.40 8.34 13.48
CA GLU A 43 2.16 9.21 14.65
C GLU A 43 0.83 9.97 14.53
N LEU A 44 0.51 10.50 13.34
CA LEU A 44 -0.77 11.18 13.08
C LEU A 44 -1.96 10.22 13.17
N LEU A 45 -1.84 9.03 12.59
CA LEU A 45 -2.86 7.99 12.66
C LEU A 45 -3.09 7.54 14.11
N THR A 46 -2.02 7.31 14.87
CA THR A 46 -2.11 6.96 16.28
C THR A 46 -2.73 8.10 17.10
N ALA A 47 -2.37 9.36 16.84
CA ALA A 47 -2.98 10.50 17.52
C ALA A 47 -4.49 10.62 17.23
N TYR A 48 -4.93 10.29 16.01
CA TYR A 48 -6.34 10.36 15.63
C TYR A 48 -7.16 9.17 16.12
N THR A 49 -6.57 7.97 16.11
CA THR A 49 -7.26 6.71 16.42
C THR A 49 -7.08 6.24 17.85
N ASN A 50 -6.11 6.79 18.59
CA ASN A 50 -5.61 6.26 19.87
C ASN A 50 -5.13 4.79 19.80
N VAL A 51 -4.82 4.28 18.61
CA VAL A 51 -4.28 2.94 18.41
C VAL A 51 -2.82 3.05 17.99
N PRO A 52 -1.87 2.38 18.69
CA PRO A 52 -0.47 2.39 18.28
C PRO A 52 -0.31 1.68 16.94
N ILE A 53 0.18 2.41 15.93
CA ILE A 53 0.43 1.89 14.59
C ILE A 53 1.94 1.78 14.39
N SER A 54 2.40 0.60 13.92
CA SER A 54 3.82 0.39 13.64
C SER A 54 4.26 1.18 12.39
N GLU A 55 5.55 1.51 12.30
CA GLU A 55 6.09 2.25 11.15
C GLU A 55 5.86 1.48 9.82
N GLU A 56 5.96 0.15 9.86
CA GLU A 56 5.70 -0.70 8.68
C GLU A 56 4.24 -0.62 8.25
N ALA A 57 3.30 -0.72 9.19
CA ALA A 57 1.87 -0.64 8.89
C ALA A 57 1.50 0.75 8.37
N ALA A 58 2.06 1.81 8.95
CA ALA A 58 1.87 3.18 8.46
C ALA A 58 2.45 3.37 7.06
N GLY A 59 3.64 2.82 6.79
CA GLY A 59 4.25 2.84 5.47
C GLY A 59 3.43 2.10 4.41
N MET A 60 2.90 0.92 4.75
CA MET A 60 1.97 0.18 3.88
C MET A 60 0.74 1.02 3.54
N LEU A 61 0.07 1.58 4.56
CA LEU A 61 -1.11 2.42 4.36
C LEU A 61 -0.80 3.66 3.49
N LEU A 62 0.37 4.27 3.69
CA LEU A 62 0.79 5.43 2.92
C LEU A 62 1.01 5.09 1.44
N VAL A 63 1.72 4.00 1.14
CA VAL A 63 1.89 3.52 -0.25
C VAL A 63 0.53 3.21 -0.87
N THR A 64 -0.33 2.48 -0.15
CA THR A 64 -1.67 2.14 -0.63
C THR A 64 -2.50 3.40 -0.92
N ALA A 65 -2.49 4.38 -0.02
CA ALA A 65 -3.22 5.64 -0.21
C ALA A 65 -2.74 6.41 -1.46
N VAL A 66 -1.42 6.46 -1.69
CA VAL A 66 -0.84 7.06 -2.90
C VAL A 66 -1.28 6.32 -4.15
N LEU A 67 -1.16 4.99 -4.18
CA LEU A 67 -1.54 4.19 -5.35
C LEU A 67 -3.03 4.30 -5.66
N VAL A 68 -3.89 4.25 -4.64
CA VAL A 68 -5.33 4.44 -4.79
C VAL A 68 -5.64 5.85 -5.27
N GLY A 69 -4.96 6.87 -4.75
CA GLY A 69 -5.09 8.25 -5.20
C GLY A 69 -4.70 8.42 -6.68
N VAL A 70 -3.55 7.90 -7.09
CA VAL A 70 -3.08 7.92 -8.48
C VAL A 70 -4.07 7.21 -9.40
N TRP A 71 -4.54 6.02 -9.01
CA TRP A 71 -5.54 5.29 -9.77
C TRP A 71 -6.86 6.08 -9.88
N GLY A 72 -7.35 6.62 -8.77
CA GLY A 72 -8.58 7.41 -8.73
C GLY A 72 -8.50 8.65 -9.62
N VAL A 73 -7.41 9.39 -9.56
CA VAL A 73 -7.15 10.55 -10.43
C VAL A 73 -7.08 10.11 -11.89
N GLY A 74 -6.31 9.07 -12.20
CA GLY A 74 -6.19 8.55 -13.57
C GLY A 74 -7.52 8.11 -14.15
N TYR A 75 -8.32 7.37 -13.37
CA TYR A 75 -9.67 6.96 -13.77
C TYR A 75 -10.57 8.18 -14.01
N HIS A 76 -10.53 9.18 -13.12
CA HIS A 76 -11.36 10.37 -13.24
C HIS A 76 -10.97 11.24 -14.44
N LEU A 77 -9.70 11.25 -14.83
CA LEU A 77 -9.21 11.94 -16.03
C LEU A 77 -9.53 11.18 -17.32
N TYR A 78 -9.55 9.84 -17.28
CA TYR A 78 -9.83 9.02 -18.47
C TYR A 78 -11.32 8.86 -18.77
N ARG A 79 -12.18 9.00 -17.75
CA ARG A 79 -13.64 8.91 -17.91
C ARG A 79 -14.31 10.21 -18.40
N HIS A 80 -13.57 11.31 -18.46
CA HIS A 80 -14.00 12.61 -18.97
C HIS A 80 -13.21 12.96 -20.23
#